data_AF-A0A948PXF1-F1
#
_entry.id   AF-A0A948PXF1-F1
#
_cell.length_a   1.000
_cell.length_b   1.000
_cell.length_c   1.000
_cell.angle_alpha   90.00
_cell.angle_beta   90.00
_cell.angle_gamma   90.00
#
_symmetry.space_group_name_H-M   'P 1'
#
loop_
_entity.id
_entity.type
_entity.pdbx_description
1 polymer ?
#
loop_
_entity_poly.entity_id
_entity_poly.type
_entity_poly.pdbx_seq_one_letter_code
_entity_poly.pdbx_strand_id
1 'polypeptide(L)'
;LGLKIIREGTRQGSRNHKIVLDLIERGGVIRKTEDIELLKEEYARILKLAQSKSLWERTTAYIGYRFHKDRLMDKRDSFIAKTINGTLKEEETGILFIGAFHDVFSHLARDIEVKEVKSREKVRDYFKMLISGGKGEKFYELAGHLIESPTSNNE
;
A
#
# COMPACT_ATOMS: atom_id res chain seq x y z
N LEU A 1 5.77 -18.55 4.88
CA LEU A 1 5.61 -17.48 5.91
C LEU A 1 4.34 -16.66 5.71
N GLY A 2 4.13 -16.01 4.56
CA GLY A 2 2.95 -15.16 4.31
C GLY A 2 1.60 -15.82 4.57
N LEU A 3 1.38 -17.04 4.05
CA LEU A 3 0.14 -17.79 4.31
C LEU A 3 -0.12 -18.08 5.80
N LYS A 4 0.94 -18.28 6.60
CA LYS A 4 0.81 -18.50 8.04
C LYS A 4 0.31 -17.22 8.73
N ILE A 5 0.85 -16.06 8.35
CA ILE A 5 0.41 -14.75 8.86
C ILE A 5 -1.06 -14.52 8.52
N ILE A 6 -1.47 -14.82 7.29
CA ILE A 6 -2.86 -14.67 6.85
C ILE A 6 -3.80 -15.56 7.65
N ARG A 7 -3.50 -16.86 7.77
CA ARG A 7 -4.33 -17.79 8.55
C ARG A 7 -4.44 -17.38 10.02
N GLU A 8 -3.33 -16.93 10.61
CA GLU A 8 -3.32 -16.48 12.00
C GLU A 8 -4.11 -15.17 12.17
N GLY A 9 -3.94 -14.20 11.28
CA GLY A 9 -4.73 -12.98 11.26
C GLY A 9 -6.23 -13.25 11.14
N THR A 10 -6.64 -14.22 10.31
CA THR A 10 -8.04 -14.66 10.22
C THR A 10 -8.54 -15.28 11.52
N ARG A 11 -7.75 -16.13 12.19
CA ARG A 11 -8.09 -16.71 13.51
C ARG A 11 -8.28 -15.63 14.58
N GLN A 12 -7.51 -14.55 14.49
CA GLN A 12 -7.62 -13.39 15.38
C GLN A 12 -8.74 -12.42 14.99
N GLY A 13 -9.57 -12.76 14.00
CA GLY A 13 -10.75 -11.97 13.60
C GLY A 13 -10.47 -10.83 12.61
N SER A 14 -9.29 -10.80 11.99
CA SER A 14 -8.96 -9.76 11.00
C SER A 14 -9.76 -9.96 9.70
N ARG A 15 -10.70 -9.03 9.44
CA ARG A 15 -11.51 -9.02 8.20
C ARG A 15 -10.66 -8.94 6.93
N ASN A 16 -9.57 -8.17 6.96
CA ASN A 16 -8.67 -8.04 5.81
C ASN A 16 -7.97 -9.36 5.47
N HIS A 17 -7.47 -10.07 6.49
CA HIS A 17 -6.85 -11.38 6.27
C HIS A 17 -7.88 -12.43 5.81
N LYS A 18 -9.14 -12.33 6.27
CA LYS A 18 -10.22 -13.17 5.78
C LYS A 18 -10.44 -13.00 4.27
N ILE A 19 -10.50 -11.76 3.77
CA ILE A 19 -10.63 -11.48 2.32
C ILE A 19 -9.49 -12.13 1.52
N VAL A 20 -8.25 -11.97 1.99
CA VAL A 20 -7.08 -12.55 1.32
C VAL A 20 -7.12 -14.09 1.35
N LEU A 21 -7.54 -14.68 2.47
CA LEU A 21 -7.69 -16.12 2.59
C LEU A 21 -8.76 -16.65 1.63
N ASP A 22 -9.92 -15.98 1.53
CA ASP A 22 -11.01 -16.35 0.62
C ASP A 22 -10.55 -16.33 -0.85
N LEU A 23 -9.69 -15.37 -1.24
CA LEU A 23 -9.09 -15.32 -2.58
C LEU A 23 -8.13 -16.49 -2.82
N ILE A 24 -7.31 -16.84 -1.83
CA ILE A 24 -6.37 -17.98 -1.92
C ILE A 24 -7.13 -19.30 -2.05
N GLU A 25 -8.20 -19.48 -1.28
CA GLU A 25 -9.04 -20.68 -1.33
C GLU A 25 -9.75 -20.85 -2.68
N ARG A 26 -9.96 -19.75 -3.42
CA ARG A 26 -10.47 -19.75 -4.80
C ARG A 26 -9.38 -19.95 -5.87
N GLY A 27 -8.15 -20.26 -5.48
CA GLY A 27 -7.03 -20.50 -6.39
C GLY A 27 -6.04 -19.35 -6.54
N GLY A 28 -6.23 -18.24 -5.81
CA GLY A 28 -5.31 -17.12 -5.80
C GLY A 28 -3.93 -17.49 -5.25
N VAL A 29 -2.86 -17.06 -5.93
CA VAL A 29 -1.49 -17.30 -5.48
C VAL A 29 -0.92 -16.02 -4.88
N ILE A 30 -0.51 -16.09 -3.60
CA ILE A 30 0.15 -14.95 -2.95
C ILE A 30 1.55 -14.73 -3.52
N ARG A 31 1.83 -13.48 -3.92
CA ARG A 31 3.17 -13.05 -4.35
C ARG A 31 3.84 -12.21 -3.26
N LYS A 32 5.15 -12.35 -3.15
CA LYS A 32 5.96 -11.51 -2.25
C LYS A 32 6.20 -10.17 -2.93
N THR A 33 5.59 -9.12 -2.42
CA THR A 33 5.66 -7.77 -3.03
C THR A 33 6.55 -6.80 -2.26
N GLU A 34 7.27 -7.25 -1.23
CA GLU A 34 8.09 -6.38 -0.38
C GLU A 34 9.53 -6.89 -0.28
N ASP A 35 10.48 -5.96 -0.30
CA ASP A 35 11.90 -6.25 -0.10
C ASP A 35 12.24 -6.18 1.40
N ILE A 36 12.77 -7.29 1.91
CA ILE A 36 13.12 -7.44 3.33
C ILE A 36 14.26 -6.48 3.71
N GLU A 37 15.19 -6.20 2.79
CA GLU A 37 16.29 -5.29 3.05
C GLU A 37 15.80 -3.84 3.12
N LEU A 38 14.82 -3.46 2.27
CA LEU A 38 14.18 -2.13 2.37
C LEU A 38 13.41 -1.97 3.69
N LEU A 39 12.72 -3.02 4.16
CA LEU A 39 12.04 -3.00 5.46
C LEU A 39 13.02 -2.85 6.64
N LYS A 40 14.14 -3.58 6.61
CA LYS A 40 15.18 -3.45 7.65
C LYS A 40 15.78 -2.05 7.66
N GLU A 41 16.00 -1.46 6.48
CA GLU A 41 16.50 -0.10 6.34
C GLU A 41 15.52 0.92 6.96
N GLU A 42 14.22 0.78 6.71
CA GLU A 42 13.19 1.62 7.32
C GLU A 42 13.16 1.48 8.84
N TYR A 43 13.18 0.24 9.35
CA TYR A 43 13.17 -0.05 10.78
C TYR A 43 14.38 0.56 11.50
N ALA A 44 15.59 0.41 10.96
CA ALA A 44 16.81 0.98 11.53
C ALA A 44 16.75 2.51 11.62
N ARG A 45 16.13 3.17 10.63
CA ARG A 45 15.96 4.63 10.61
C ARG A 45 14.94 5.11 11.66
N ILE A 46 13.84 4.38 11.83
CA ILE A 46 12.83 4.67 12.87
C ILE A 46 13.48 4.55 14.26
N LEU A 47 14.28 3.51 14.51
CA LEU A 47 15.01 3.36 15.76
C LEU A 47 15.96 4.54 16.01
N LYS A 48 16.72 4.96 14.99
CA LYS A 48 17.63 6.11 15.09
C LYS A 48 16.90 7.41 15.44
N LEU A 49 15.70 7.62 14.89
CA LEU A 49 14.84 8.75 15.23
C LEU A 49 14.36 8.68 16.68
N ALA A 50 13.88 7.52 17.12
CA ALA A 50 13.37 7.31 18.48
C ALA A 50 14.48 7.50 19.55
N GLN A 51 15.72 7.17 19.21
CA GLN A 51 16.88 7.28 20.12
C GLN A 51 17.55 8.66 20.14
N SER A 52 17.13 9.60 19.27
CA SER A 52 17.74 10.93 19.21
C SER A 52 17.37 11.81 20.42
N LYS A 53 18.40 12.38 21.08
CA LYS A 53 18.30 13.04 22.39
C LYS A 53 18.17 14.56 22.31
N SER A 54 18.62 15.20 21.23
CA SER A 54 18.54 16.66 21.03
C SER A 54 17.45 17.08 20.03
N LEU A 55 16.83 18.24 20.26
CA LEU A 55 15.86 18.84 19.33
C LEU A 55 16.48 19.15 17.96
N TRP A 56 17.77 19.50 17.91
CA TRP A 56 18.47 19.77 16.64
C TRP A 56 18.79 18.49 15.86
N GLU A 57 19.18 17.42 16.58
CA GLU A 57 19.37 16.08 16.00
C GLU A 57 18.06 15.51 15.49
N ARG A 58 16.95 15.71 16.23
CA ARG A 58 15.59 15.32 15.81
C ARG A 58 15.16 16.01 14.53
N THR A 59 15.35 17.32 14.43
CA THR A 59 14.99 18.10 13.22
C THR A 59 15.80 17.66 12.00
N THR A 60 17.12 17.49 12.16
CA THR A 60 18.00 17.07 11.06
C THR A 60 17.71 15.63 10.62
N ALA A 61 17.47 14.73 11.58
CA ALA A 61 17.09 13.35 11.30
C ALA A 61 15.68 13.26 10.67
N TYR A 62 14.75 14.13 11.06
CA TYR A 62 13.41 14.20 10.46
C TYR A 62 13.47 14.68 8.99
N ILE A 63 14.26 15.71 8.69
CA ILE A 63 14.47 16.19 7.32
C ILE A 63 15.11 15.09 6.46
N GLY A 64 16.18 14.46 6.96
CA GLY A 64 16.82 13.34 6.27
C GLY A 64 15.89 12.13 6.08
N TYR A 65 15.04 11.85 7.06
CA TYR A 65 14.01 10.81 6.97
C TYR A 65 12.97 11.13 5.89
N ARG A 66 12.50 12.38 5.80
CA ARG A 66 11.52 12.82 4.78
C ARG A 66 12.08 12.67 3.36
N PHE A 67 13.29 13.17 3.08
CA PHE A 67 13.92 13.03 1.76
C PHE A 67 14.18 11.56 1.39
N HIS A 68 14.61 10.76 2.36
CA HIS A 68 14.90 9.34 2.10
C HIS A 68 13.62 8.52 1.94
N LYS A 69 12.52 8.93 2.57
CA LYS A 69 11.22 8.28 2.48
C LYS A 69 10.66 8.32 1.05
N ASP A 70 10.80 9.43 0.34
CA ASP A 70 10.29 9.54 -1.04
C ASP A 70 11.06 8.61 -2.00
N ARG A 71 12.40 8.57 -1.89
CA ARG A 71 13.23 7.64 -2.68
C ARG A 71 12.99 6.17 -2.28
N LEU A 72 12.75 5.90 -1.00
CA LEU A 72 12.45 4.55 -0.53
C LEU A 72 11.09 4.08 -1.04
N MET A 73 10.10 4.98 -1.10
CA MET A 73 8.77 4.70 -1.65
C MET A 73 8.86 4.30 -3.12
N ASP A 74 9.59 5.07 -3.94
CA ASP A 74 9.81 4.76 -5.36
C ASP A 74 10.51 3.39 -5.56
N LYS A 75 11.52 3.08 -4.74
CA LYS A 75 12.16 1.75 -4.78
C LYS A 75 11.20 0.61 -4.46
N ARG A 76 10.29 0.82 -3.49
CA ARG A 76 9.26 -0.17 -3.13
C ARG A 76 8.26 -0.32 -4.28
N ASP A 77 7.83 0.78 -4.87
CA ASP A 77 6.91 0.76 -6.01
C ASP A 77 7.53 0.02 -7.21
N SER A 78 8.79 0.30 -7.52
CA SER A 78 9.54 -0.39 -8.57
C SER A 78 9.73 -1.88 -8.28
N PHE A 79 10.01 -2.26 -7.03
CA PHE A 79 10.11 -3.68 -6.65
C PHE A 79 8.79 -4.42 -6.80
N ILE A 80 7.68 -3.80 -6.39
CA ILE A 80 6.33 -4.35 -6.55
C ILE A 80 6.04 -4.54 -8.05
N ALA A 81 6.25 -3.50 -8.86
CA ALA A 81 6.02 -3.55 -10.30
C ALA A 81 6.88 -4.60 -10.99
N LYS A 82 8.17 -4.68 -10.67
CA LYS A 82 9.08 -5.72 -11.17
C LYS A 82 8.56 -7.13 -10.85
N THR A 83 8.04 -7.33 -9.65
CA THR A 83 7.46 -8.63 -9.27
C THR A 83 6.21 -8.93 -10.08
N ILE A 84 5.32 -7.95 -10.25
CA ILE A 84 4.09 -8.11 -11.05
C ILE A 84 4.47 -8.44 -12.50
N ASN A 85 5.29 -7.61 -13.14
CA ASN A 85 5.75 -7.79 -14.53
C ASN A 85 6.43 -9.15 -14.76
N GLY A 86 7.09 -9.71 -13.74
CA GLY A 86 7.77 -11.00 -13.85
C GLY A 86 6.92 -12.22 -13.46
N THR A 87 5.70 -12.03 -12.93
CA THR A 87 4.90 -13.14 -12.39
C THR A 87 3.46 -13.21 -12.86
N LEU A 88 2.89 -12.10 -13.33
CA LEU A 88 1.56 -12.05 -13.94
C LEU A 88 1.67 -12.63 -15.36
N LYS A 89 0.94 -13.72 -15.63
CA LYS A 89 0.92 -14.35 -16.94
C LYS A 89 -0.08 -13.69 -17.87
N GLU A 90 0.05 -13.98 -19.16
CA GLU A 90 -0.94 -13.61 -20.15
C GLU A 90 -2.32 -14.16 -19.76
N GLU A 91 -3.37 -13.33 -19.92
CA GLU A 91 -4.75 -13.60 -19.50
C GLU A 91 -4.97 -13.84 -17.98
N GLU A 92 -3.94 -13.69 -17.14
CA GLU A 92 -4.08 -13.78 -15.68
C GLU A 92 -4.56 -12.45 -15.09
N THR A 93 -5.44 -12.51 -14.09
CA THR A 93 -5.87 -11.34 -13.33
C THR A 93 -5.16 -11.28 -11.98
N GLY A 94 -4.40 -10.21 -11.75
CA GLY A 94 -3.81 -9.89 -10.45
C GLY A 94 -4.73 -9.00 -9.60
N ILE A 95 -4.70 -9.18 -8.28
CA ILE A 95 -5.31 -8.26 -7.32
C ILE A 95 -4.20 -7.64 -6.47
N LEU A 96 -4.06 -6.32 -6.55
CA LEU A 96 -3.08 -5.57 -5.77
C LEU A 96 -3.77 -4.79 -4.65
N PHE A 97 -3.46 -5.15 -3.40
CA PHE A 97 -3.77 -4.32 -2.23
C PHE A 97 -2.58 -3.43 -1.94
N ILE A 98 -2.77 -2.11 -2.00
CA ILE A 98 -1.67 -1.16 -1.81
C ILE A 98 -2.12 0.11 -1.09
N GLY A 99 -1.18 0.74 -0.38
CA GLY A 99 -1.43 2.00 0.31
C GLY A 99 -1.65 3.17 -0.66
N ALA A 100 -2.48 4.13 -0.25
CA ALA A 100 -2.98 5.23 -1.08
C ALA A 100 -1.91 6.18 -1.67
N PHE A 101 -0.69 6.15 -1.15
CA PHE A 101 0.40 7.04 -1.57
C PHE A 101 1.39 6.38 -2.53
N HIS A 102 1.27 5.07 -2.76
CA HIS A 102 2.14 4.34 -3.68
C HIS A 102 1.79 4.63 -5.14
N ASP A 103 2.82 4.63 -5.99
CA ASP A 103 2.71 4.74 -7.44
C ASP A 103 3.37 3.60 -8.19
N VAL A 104 2.87 2.38 -7.97
CA VAL A 104 3.29 1.19 -8.73
C VAL A 104 2.95 1.29 -10.21
N PHE A 105 1.85 1.98 -10.55
CA PHE A 105 1.32 2.04 -11.92
C PHE A 105 2.33 2.60 -12.93
N SER A 106 3.08 3.63 -12.55
CA SER A 106 4.08 4.25 -13.42
C SER A 106 5.26 3.33 -13.76
N HIS A 107 5.41 2.22 -13.04
CA HIS A 107 6.48 1.22 -13.22
C HIS A 107 5.99 -0.09 -13.86
N LEU A 108 4.68 -0.26 -14.09
CA LEU A 108 4.14 -1.46 -14.70
C LEU A 108 4.48 -1.57 -16.18
N ALA A 109 4.58 -2.80 -16.68
CA ALA A 109 4.76 -3.06 -18.10
C ALA A 109 3.52 -2.57 -18.89
N ARG A 110 3.74 -2.10 -20.12
CA ARG A 110 2.70 -1.40 -20.93
C ARG A 110 1.54 -2.31 -21.37
N ASP A 111 1.77 -3.61 -21.35
CA ASP A 111 0.83 -4.68 -21.68
C ASP A 111 -0.06 -5.07 -20.50
N ILE A 112 0.18 -4.53 -19.30
CA ILE A 112 -0.68 -4.76 -18.14
C ILE A 112 -1.79 -3.72 -18.10
N GLU A 113 -3.03 -4.16 -18.27
CA GLU A 113 -4.21 -3.34 -18.03
C GLU A 113 -4.48 -3.20 -16.53
N VAL A 114 -4.72 -1.97 -16.08
CA VAL A 114 -5.03 -1.68 -14.67
C VAL A 114 -6.43 -1.12 -14.53
N LYS A 115 -7.28 -1.85 -13.81
CA LYS A 115 -8.62 -1.41 -13.43
C LYS A 115 -8.65 -1.00 -11.96
N GLU A 116 -8.88 0.29 -11.72
CA GLU A 116 -9.03 0.83 -10.37
C GLU A 116 -10.42 0.48 -9.80
N VAL A 117 -10.45 -0.16 -8.63
CA VAL A 117 -11.70 -0.41 -7.89
C VAL A 117 -12.24 0.88 -7.27
N LYS A 118 -11.35 1.84 -6.98
CA LYS A 118 -11.62 3.17 -6.41
C LYS A 118 -10.65 4.17 -7.00
N SER A 119 -11.12 5.40 -7.21
CA SER A 119 -10.27 6.49 -7.70
C SER A 119 -9.09 6.70 -6.76
N ARG A 120 -7.87 6.46 -7.26
CA ARG A 120 -6.63 6.65 -6.47
C ARG A 120 -6.51 8.07 -5.92
N GLU A 121 -6.91 9.07 -6.69
CA GLU A 121 -6.89 10.47 -6.26
C GLU A 121 -7.80 10.71 -5.06
N LYS A 122 -9.06 10.27 -5.12
CA LYS A 122 -10.02 10.42 -4.02
C LYS A 122 -9.57 9.67 -2.77
N VAL A 123 -9.05 8.45 -2.92
CA VAL A 123 -8.50 7.67 -1.81
C VAL A 123 -7.31 8.41 -1.18
N ARG A 124 -6.37 8.92 -1.99
CA ARG A 124 -5.21 9.68 -1.51
C ARG A 124 -5.64 10.95 -0.76
N ASP A 125 -6.61 11.68 -1.29
CA ASP A 125 -7.10 12.91 -0.66
C ASP A 125 -7.86 12.64 0.64
N TYR A 126 -8.63 11.57 0.71
CA TYR A 126 -9.23 11.10 1.96
C TYR A 126 -8.15 10.89 3.04
N PHE A 127 -7.08 10.15 2.71
CA PHE A 127 -6.02 9.86 3.68
C PHE A 127 -5.22 11.12 4.07
N LYS A 128 -4.99 12.06 3.14
CA LYS A 128 -4.39 13.37 3.49
C LYS A 128 -5.26 14.10 4.52
N MET A 129 -6.57 14.17 4.30
CA MET A 129 -7.51 14.85 5.20
C MET A 129 -7.60 14.14 6.55
N LEU A 130 -7.63 12.81 6.56
CA LEU A 130 -7.62 12.00 7.78
C LEU A 130 -6.39 12.31 8.64
N ILE A 131 -5.20 12.34 8.04
CA ILE A 131 -3.94 12.65 8.74
C ILE A 131 -3.95 14.08 9.30
N SER A 132 -4.62 15.04 8.63
CA SER A 132 -4.76 16.42 9.10
C SER A 132 -5.90 16.65 10.12
N GLY A 133 -6.51 15.57 10.64
CA GLY A 133 -7.56 15.67 11.69
C GLY A 133 -9.00 15.56 11.21
N GLY A 134 -9.23 15.12 9.96
CA GLY A 134 -10.48 14.55 9.44
C GLY A 134 -11.80 15.21 9.85
N LYS A 135 -12.18 16.32 9.21
CA LYS A 135 -13.44 17.03 9.49
C LYS A 135 -13.96 17.80 8.28
N GLY A 136 -15.24 18.16 8.34
CA GLY A 136 -15.92 18.97 7.31
C GLY A 136 -16.58 18.13 6.23
N GLU A 137 -17.44 18.78 5.45
CA GLU A 137 -18.28 18.15 4.41
C GLU A 137 -17.46 17.31 3.42
N LYS A 138 -16.39 17.89 2.86
CA LYS A 138 -15.48 17.20 1.92
C LYS A 138 -14.86 15.92 2.50
N PHE A 139 -14.58 15.87 3.80
CA PHE A 139 -14.05 14.66 4.43
C PHE A 139 -15.09 13.53 4.44
N TYR A 140 -16.34 13.86 4.78
CA TYR A 140 -17.42 12.87 4.81
C TYR A 140 -17.85 12.43 3.42
N GLU A 141 -17.81 13.32 2.43
CA GLU A 141 -18.00 12.96 1.02
C GLU A 141 -16.96 11.93 0.56
N LEU A 142 -15.68 12.19 0.83
CA LEU A 142 -14.59 11.27 0.51
C LEU A 142 -14.70 9.95 1.28
N ALA A 143 -15.15 9.98 2.53
CA ALA A 143 -15.42 8.77 3.31
C ALA A 143 -16.57 7.95 2.72
N GLY A 144 -17.65 8.61 2.27
CA GLY A 144 -18.77 7.98 1.57
C GLY A 144 -18.30 7.25 0.31
N HIS A 145 -17.46 7.90 -0.49
CA HIS A 145 -16.88 7.30 -1.69
C HIS A 145 -16.11 5.98 -1.42
N LEU A 146 -15.49 5.83 -0.25
CA LEU A 146 -14.79 4.59 0.12
C LEU A 146 -15.74 3.44 0.45
N ILE A 147 -16.95 3.74 0.94
CA ILE A 147 -17.93 2.75 1.42
C ILE A 147 -18.91 2.37 0.32
N GLU A 148 -19.16 3.26 -0.64
CA GLU A 148 -19.96 2.97 -1.83
C GLU A 148 -19.43 1.72 -2.54
N SER A 149 -20.29 0.92 -3.15
CA SER A 149 -19.81 -0.11 -4.07
C SER A 149 -19.11 0.56 -5.25
N PRO A 150 -18.06 -0.04 -5.83
CA PRO A 150 -17.56 0.40 -7.13
C PRO A 150 -18.76 0.37 -8.07
N THR A 151 -19.18 1.53 -8.58
CA THR A 151 -20.21 1.56 -9.62
C THR A 151 -19.66 0.72 -10.76
N SER A 152 -20.41 -0.31 -11.17
CA SER A 152 -20.24 -0.88 -12.49
C SER A 152 -20.42 0.30 -13.46
N ASN A 153 -19.32 0.89 -13.91
CA ASN A 153 -19.35 1.64 -15.14
C ASN A 153 -19.77 0.61 -16.19
N ASN A 154 -21.07 0.59 -16.48
CA ASN A 154 -21.56 0.09 -17.74
C ASN A 154 -20.87 0.94 -18.80
N GLU A 155 -19.95 0.31 -19.52
CA GLU A 155 -19.79 0.36 -20.97
C GLU A 155 -18.68 -0.62 -21.39
#